data_AF-A0A3D5CS70-F1
#
_entry.id   AF-A0A3D5CS70-F1
#
_cell.length_a   1.000
_cell.length_b   1.000
_cell.length_c   1.000
_cell.angle_alpha   90.00
_cell.angle_beta   90.00
_cell.angle_gamma   90.00
#
_symmetry.space_group_name_H-M   'P 1'
#
loop_
_entity.id
_entity.type
_entity.pdbx_description
1 polymer ?
#
loop_
_entity_poly.entity_id
_entity_poly.type
_entity_poly.pdbx_seq_one_letter_code
_entity_poly.pdbx_strand_id
1 'polypeptide(L)' 'YPSMYQDLIKNHRLTEIDYINGAISRKGKKYGVATPYCGFLTELVHAKEDSLNVK' A
#
# COMPACT_ATOMS: atom_id res chain seq x y z
N TYR A 1 -12.45 7.35 -9.99
CA TYR A 1 -11.14 7.16 -9.35
C TYR A 1 -11.33 6.93 -7.86
N PRO A 2 -10.82 5.81 -7.31
CA PRO A 2 -11.00 5.42 -5.89
C PRO A 2 -10.30 6.40 -4.93
N SER A 3 -10.60 6.31 -3.63
CA SER A 3 -10.04 7.20 -2.58
C SER A 3 -8.51 7.24 -2.61
N MET A 4 -7.86 6.08 -2.62
CA MET A 4 -6.40 5.96 -2.69
C MET A 4 -5.78 6.70 -3.88
N TYR A 5 -6.47 6.76 -5.03
CA TYR A 5 -6.02 7.55 -6.17
C TYR A 5 -6.15 9.04 -5.90
N GLN A 6 -7.23 9.49 -5.27
CA GLN A 6 -7.39 10.89 -4.90
C GLN A 6 -6.30 11.32 -3.93
N ASP A 7 -6.03 10.50 -2.91
CA ASP A 7 -4.99 10.78 -1.91
C ASP A 7 -3.62 10.91 -2.55
N LEU A 8 -3.18 9.89 -3.29
CA LEU A 8 -1.82 9.86 -3.83
C LEU A 8 -1.66 10.74 -5.07
N ILE A 9 -2.51 10.55 -6.09
CA ILE A 9 -2.28 11.12 -7.42
C ILE A 9 -2.80 12.55 -7.52
N LYS A 10 -3.93 12.87 -6.88
CA LYS A 10 -4.48 14.23 -6.92
C LYS A 10 -3.97 15.11 -5.79
N ASN A 11 -3.93 14.56 -4.58
CA ASN A 11 -3.71 15.34 -3.37
C ASN A 11 -2.29 15.22 -2.81
N HIS A 12 -1.42 14.37 -3.39
CA HIS A 12 -0.05 14.14 -2.91
C HIS A 12 0.02 13.84 -1.40
N ARG A 13 -0.89 13.00 -0.93
CA ARG A 13 -0.99 12.50 0.46
C ARG A 13 -0.67 11.01 0.51
N LEU A 14 -0.13 10.57 1.65
CA LEU A 14 0.09 9.16 1.94
C LEU A 14 -1.23 8.39 1.87
N THR A 15 -1.14 7.13 1.41
CA THR A 15 -2.27 6.24 1.27
C THR A 15 -2.49 5.38 2.51
N GLU A 16 -3.65 4.73 2.56
CA GLU A 16 -4.00 3.77 3.61
C GLU A 16 -3.58 2.31 3.27
N ILE A 17 -2.67 2.11 2.30
CA ILE A 17 -2.33 0.77 1.77
C ILE A 17 -1.84 -0.20 2.87
N ASP A 18 -1.20 0.34 3.91
CA ASP A 18 -0.66 -0.40 5.05
C ASP A 18 -1.72 -1.01 5.95
N TYR A 19 -2.90 -0.40 6.00
CA TYR A 19 -4.02 -0.85 6.82
C TYR A 19 -4.95 -1.79 6.05
N ILE A 20 -4.85 -1.80 4.73
CA ILE A 20 -5.63 -2.67 3.83
C ILE A 20 -4.77 -3.89 3.45
N ASN A 21 -3.93 -3.77 2.43
CA ASN A 21 -3.11 -4.87 1.92
C ASN A 21 -1.93 -5.16 2.83
N GLY A 22 -1.31 -4.13 3.41
CA GLY A 22 -0.22 -4.30 4.36
C GLY A 22 -0.66 -5.08 5.60
N ALA A 23 -1.89 -4.87 6.06
CA ALA A 23 -2.45 -5.61 7.19
C ALA A 23 -2.62 -7.10 6.88
N ILE A 24 -3.09 -7.44 5.68
CA ILE A 24 -3.18 -8.83 5.22
C ILE A 24 -1.79 -9.44 5.06
N SER A 25 -0.83 -8.71 4.50
CA SER A 25 0.56 -9.18 4.36
C SER A 25 1.19 -9.49 5.73
N ARG A 26 1.04 -8.59 6.71
CA ARG A 26 1.51 -8.79 8.10
C ARG A 26 0.86 -10.00 8.77
N LYS A 27 -0.47 -10.16 8.62
CA LYS A 27 -1.18 -11.33 9.17
C LYS A 27 -0.77 -12.62 8.46
N GLY A 28 -0.57 -12.59 7.14
CA GLY A 28 -0.09 -13.73 6.36
C GLY A 28 1.26 -14.22 6.86
N LYS A 29 2.21 -13.31 7.08
CA LYS A 29 3.51 -13.63 7.70
C LYS A 29 3.35 -14.26 9.10
N LYS A 30 2.45 -13.71 9.94
CA LYS A 30 2.19 -14.24 11.29
C LYS A 30 1.60 -15.64 11.29
N TYR A 31 0.73 -15.96 10.33
CA TYR A 31 0.00 -17.24 10.28
C TYR A 31 0.57 -18.25 9.29
N GLY A 32 1.72 -17.96 8.67
CA GLY A 32 2.32 -18.85 7.65
C GLY A 32 1.51 -18.94 6.36
N VAL A 33 0.69 -17.93 6.05
CA VAL A 33 -0.13 -17.88 4.84
C VAL A 33 0.54 -16.98 3.81
N ALA A 34 0.81 -17.54 2.63
CA ALA A 34 1.40 -16.80 1.52
C ALA A 34 0.42 -15.72 1.02
N THR A 35 0.86 -14.46 1.08
CA THR A 35 0.11 -13.27 0.62
C THR A 35 0.92 -12.44 -0.37
N PRO A 36 1.48 -13.05 -1.45
CA PRO A 36 2.47 -12.40 -2.30
C PRO A 36 1.93 -11.17 -3.03
N TYR A 37 0.68 -11.21 -3.49
CA TYR A 37 0.05 -10.08 -4.18
C TYR A 37 -0.23 -8.90 -3.26
N CYS A 38 -0.68 -9.17 -2.02
CA CYS A 38 -0.89 -8.11 -1.05
C CYS A 38 0.43 -7.42 -0.69
N GLY A 39 1.50 -8.19 -0.48
CA GLY A 39 2.84 -7.64 -0.23
C GLY A 39 3.35 -6.82 -1.42
N PHE A 40 3.28 -7.40 -2.63
CA PHE A 40 3.79 -6.73 -3.82
C PHE A 40 3.03 -5.44 -4.13
N LEU A 41 1.70 -5.41 -4.01
CA LEU A 41 0.93 -4.19 -4.23
C LEU A 41 1.26 -3.12 -3.18
N THR A 42 1.44 -3.49 -1.92
CA THR A 42 1.86 -2.56 -0.86
C THR A 42 3.22 -1.94 -1.19
N GLU A 43 4.20 -2.74 -1.60
CA GLU A 43 5.52 -2.26 -2.02
C GLU A 43 5.45 -1.30 -3.21
N LEU A 44 4.64 -1.61 -4.23
CA LEU A 44 4.47 -0.73 -5.40
C LEU A 44 3.82 0.62 -5.04
N VAL A 45 2.86 0.63 -4.11
CA VAL A 45 2.22 1.89 -3.70
C VAL A 45 3.19 2.76 -2.92
N HIS A 46 3.98 2.19 -2.00
CA HIS A 46 5.03 2.94 -1.30
C HIS A 46 6.11 3.45 -2.25
N ALA A 47 6.54 2.64 -3.22
CA ALA A 47 7.46 3.09 -4.26
C ALA A 47 6.88 4.27 -5.07
N LYS A 48 5.56 4.31 -5.25
CA LYS A 48 4.88 5.43 -5.93
C LYS A 48 4.77 6.67 -5.04
N GLU A 49 4.53 6.52 -3.74
CA GLU A 49 4.60 7.60 -2.74
C GLU A 49 5.99 8.25 -2.74
N ASP A 50 7.05 7.44 -2.66
CA ASP A 50 8.44 7.88 -2.72
C ASP A 50 8.76 8.58 -4.04
N SER A 51 8.33 8.01 -5.17
CA SER A 51 8.54 8.61 -6.50
C SER A 51 7.88 9.98 -6.65
N LEU A 52 6.84 10.29 -5.86
CA LEU A 52 6.15 11.57 -5.85
C LEU A 52 6.60 12.48 -4.69
N ASN A 53 7.64 12.07 -3.93
CA ASN A 53 8.12 12.74 -2.71
C ASN A 53 7.02 12.97 -1.66
N VAL A 54 6.05 12.06 -1.59
CA VAL A 54 5.02 12.05 -0.56
C VAL A 54 5.56 11.23 0.62
N LYS A 55 5.82 11.89 1.76
CA LYS A 55 6.41 11.29 2.97
C LYS A 55 5.66 11.66 4.22
#